data_AF-A0A918W1Q6-F1
#
_entry.id   AF-A0A918W1Q6-F1
#
_cell.length_a   1.000
_cell.length_b   1.000
_cell.length_c   1.000
_cell.angle_alpha   90.00
_cell.angle_beta   90.00
_cell.angle_gamma   90.00
#
_symmetry.space_group_name_H-M   'P 1'
#
loop_
_entity.id
_entity.type
_entity.pdbx_description
1 polymer ?
#
loop_
_entity_poly.entity_id
_entity_poly.type
_entity_poly.pdbx_seq_one_letter_code
_entity_poly.pdbx_strand_id
1 'polypeptide(L)'
;MSKKPVLLVLCLIIVAYPVISIFQLEQTISEAANAAAAHQSLVNYQISVWVSWLVLVFLSIYYKWTQKRNIFFYFTYGFIVVAFSIFGYYTQAIVNNFDLPSRFEDNYTHGVFTGIINIITSGILTGFLQAGVWWFTRRWHRR
;
A
#
# COMPACT_ATOMS: atom_id res chain seq x y z
N MET A 1 17.71 20.95 -14.62
CA MET A 1 17.25 19.55 -14.79
C MET A 1 15.75 19.55 -15.04
N SER A 2 15.25 18.76 -15.98
CA SER A 2 13.80 18.63 -16.18
C SER A 2 13.18 17.99 -14.92
N LYS A 3 11.99 18.44 -14.49
CA LYS A 3 11.35 17.95 -13.25
C LYS A 3 10.88 16.48 -13.35
N LYS A 4 10.80 15.94 -14.57
CA LYS A 4 10.33 14.57 -14.87
C LYS A 4 11.23 13.46 -14.32
N PRO A 5 12.57 13.43 -14.57
CA PRO A 5 13.45 12.41 -14.04
C PRO A 5 13.47 12.37 -12.50
N VAL A 6 13.41 13.52 -11.83
CA VAL A 6 13.37 13.57 -10.36
C VAL A 6 12.11 12.90 -9.81
N LEU A 7 10.95 13.17 -10.40
CA LEU A 7 9.69 12.51 -10.01
C LEU A 7 9.71 11.00 -10.25
N LEU A 8 10.33 10.57 -11.35
CA LEU A 8 10.46 9.14 -11.68
C LEU A 8 11.36 8.43 -10.66
N VAL A 9 12.52 9.01 -10.34
CA VAL A 9 13.43 8.49 -9.31
C VAL A 9 12.73 8.41 -7.95
N LEU A 10 11.98 9.46 -7.56
CA LEU A 10 11.20 9.43 -6.33
C LEU A 10 10.17 8.29 -6.33
N CYS A 11 9.43 8.10 -7.42
CA CYS A 11 8.47 6.99 -7.52
C CYS A 11 9.14 5.63 -7.41
N LEU A 12 10.29 5.45 -8.07
CA LEU A 12 11.06 4.21 -7.98
C LEU A 12 11.50 3.94 -6.53
N ILE A 13 12.00 4.95 -5.82
CA ILE A 13 12.40 4.81 -4.41
C ILE A 13 11.20 4.43 -3.54
N ILE A 14 10.06 5.09 -3.74
CA ILE A 14 8.83 4.84 -2.97
C ILE A 14 8.30 3.41 -3.18
N VAL A 15 8.37 2.90 -4.42
CA VAL A 15 7.94 1.53 -4.74
C VAL A 15 8.99 0.49 -4.33
N ALA A 16 10.27 0.83 -4.37
CA ALA A 16 11.35 -0.07 -3.98
C ALA A 16 11.22 -0.51 -2.51
N TYR A 17 10.77 0.37 -1.61
CA TYR A 17 10.64 0.04 -0.21
C TYR A 17 9.71 -1.16 0.08
N PRO A 18 8.42 -1.16 -0.33
CA PRO A 18 7.54 -2.31 -0.14
C PRO A 18 7.99 -3.53 -0.95
N VAL A 19 8.65 -3.35 -2.09
CA VAL A 19 9.24 -4.47 -2.85
C VAL A 19 10.34 -5.17 -2.05
N ILE A 20 11.27 -4.42 -1.46
CA ILE A 20 12.32 -4.98 -0.59
C ILE A 20 11.69 -5.66 0.63
N SER A 21 10.67 -5.06 1.24
CA SER A 21 9.97 -5.66 2.37
C SER A 21 9.24 -6.96 2.01
N ILE A 22 8.76 -7.15 0.77
CA ILE A 22 8.22 -8.42 0.30
C ILE A 22 9.30 -9.50 0.28
N PHE A 23 10.49 -9.20 -0.26
CA PHE A 23 11.58 -10.17 -0.28
C PHE A 23 12.04 -10.57 1.13
N GLN A 24 12.09 -9.61 2.05
CA GLN A 24 12.38 -9.88 3.47
C GLN A 24 11.30 -10.74 4.12
N LEU A 25 10.03 -10.50 3.78
CA LEU A 25 8.90 -11.29 4.25
C LEU A 25 8.97 -12.73 3.74
N GLU A 26 9.20 -12.93 2.45
CA GLU A 26 9.36 -14.25 1.84
C GLU A 26 10.50 -15.04 2.49
N GLN A 27 11.66 -14.38 2.66
CA GLN A 27 12.81 -14.98 3.32
C GLN A 27 12.47 -15.37 4.76
N THR A 28 11.83 -14.48 5.50
CA THR A 28 11.43 -14.75 6.89
C THR A 28 10.43 -15.90 6.96
N ILE A 29 9.44 -15.98 6.08
CA ILE A 29 8.48 -17.10 6.07
C ILE A 29 9.17 -18.42 5.74
N SER A 30 10.12 -18.40 4.81
CA SER A 30 10.86 -19.60 4.39
C SER A 30 11.83 -20.13 5.45
N GLU A 31 12.43 -19.22 6.23
CA GLU A 31 13.45 -19.56 7.24
C GLU A 31 12.90 -19.62 8.68
N ALA A 32 11.72 -19.03 8.95
CA ALA A 32 11.21 -18.91 10.31
C ALA A 32 10.76 -20.25 10.87
N ALA A 33 11.30 -20.59 12.04
CA ALA A 33 10.83 -21.71 12.85
C ALA A 33 9.52 -21.41 13.60
N ASN A 34 9.08 -20.14 13.67
CA ASN A 34 7.89 -19.75 14.43
C ASN A 34 7.00 -18.71 13.74
N ALA A 35 5.70 -18.80 14.02
CA ALA A 35 4.68 -17.92 13.47
C ALA A 35 4.83 -16.45 13.89
N ALA A 36 5.42 -16.20 15.06
CA ALA A 36 5.57 -14.85 15.61
C ALA A 36 6.52 -14.00 14.74
N ALA A 37 7.65 -14.56 14.30
CA ALA A 37 8.59 -13.87 13.42
C ALA A 37 7.98 -13.56 12.06
N ALA A 38 7.27 -14.53 11.47
CA ALA A 38 6.57 -14.34 10.21
C ALA A 38 5.49 -13.25 10.32
N HIS A 39 4.73 -13.25 11.40
CA HIS A 39 3.71 -12.21 11.65
C HIS A 39 4.34 -10.83 11.82
N GLN A 40 5.44 -10.71 12.57
CA GLN A 40 6.16 -9.44 12.70
C GLN A 40 6.67 -8.92 11.35
N SER A 41 7.20 -9.80 10.50
CA SER A 41 7.64 -9.41 9.16
C SER A 41 6.47 -8.97 8.27
N LEU A 42 5.30 -9.61 8.40
CA LEU A 42 4.08 -9.21 7.68
C LEU A 42 3.62 -7.81 8.11
N VAL A 43 3.67 -7.52 9.41
CA VAL A 43 3.38 -6.18 9.95
C VAL A 43 4.38 -5.15 9.41
N ASN A 44 5.67 -5.49 9.36
CA ASN A 44 6.68 -4.60 8.78
C ASN A 44 6.41 -4.32 7.29
N TYR A 45 5.98 -5.33 6.53
CA TYR A 45 5.53 -5.13 5.15
C TYR A 45 4.31 -4.18 5.10
N GLN A 46 3.30 -4.37 5.95
CA GLN A 46 2.15 -3.47 6.01
C GLN A 46 2.56 -2.02 6.30
N ILE A 47 3.49 -1.81 7.25
CA ILE A 47 4.05 -0.50 7.57
C ILE A 47 4.74 0.10 6.34
N SER A 48 5.50 -0.70 5.59
CA SER A 48 6.16 -0.22 4.37
C SER A 48 5.15 0.29 3.33
N VAL A 49 4.02 -0.40 3.18
CA VAL A 49 2.92 0.01 2.29
C VAL A 49 2.31 1.33 2.75
N TRP A 50 2.06 1.49 4.05
CA TRP A 50 1.52 2.74 4.61
C TRP A 50 2.47 3.93 4.45
N VAL A 51 3.77 3.73 4.69
CA VAL A 51 4.78 4.78 4.49
C VAL A 51 4.84 5.18 3.01
N SER A 52 4.89 4.21 2.09
CA SER A 52 4.89 4.51 0.66
C SER A 52 3.61 5.20 0.21
N TRP A 53 2.45 4.78 0.74
CA TRP A 53 1.17 5.44 0.48
C TRP A 53 1.18 6.89 0.93
N LEU A 54 1.67 7.22 2.13
CA LEU A 54 1.78 8.59 2.61
C LEU A 54 2.59 9.46 1.65
N VAL A 55 3.75 8.98 1.20
CA VAL A 55 4.60 9.73 0.26
C VAL A 55 3.90 9.89 -1.10
N LEU A 56 3.22 8.86 -1.62
CA LEU A 56 2.45 8.95 -2.87
C LEU A 56 1.28 9.94 -2.77
N VAL A 57 0.61 9.99 -1.62
CA VAL A 57 -0.43 10.99 -1.34
C VAL A 57 0.17 12.39 -1.38
N PHE A 58 1.27 12.67 -0.66
CA PHE A 58 1.92 13.98 -0.69
C PHE A 58 2.30 14.39 -2.12
N LEU A 59 2.87 13.46 -2.89
CA LEU A 59 3.22 13.67 -4.29
C LEU A 59 1.98 13.97 -5.15
N SER A 60 0.89 13.25 -4.90
CA SER A 60 -0.40 13.43 -5.58
C SER A 60 -0.99 14.82 -5.33
N ILE A 61 -0.96 15.29 -4.08
CA ILE A 61 -1.43 16.62 -3.70
C ILE A 61 -0.58 17.69 -4.39
N TYR A 62 0.75 17.59 -4.29
CA TYR A 62 1.68 18.52 -4.92
C TYR A 62 1.48 18.60 -6.44
N TYR A 63 1.34 17.44 -7.10
CA TYR A 63 1.16 17.40 -8.54
C TYR A 63 -0.23 17.90 -8.96
N LYS A 64 -1.27 17.62 -8.17
CA LYS A 64 -2.61 18.17 -8.40
C LYS A 64 -2.61 19.69 -8.28
N TRP A 65 -1.87 20.25 -7.34
CA TRP A 65 -1.77 21.71 -7.20
C TRP A 65 -1.00 22.35 -8.34
N THR A 66 0.15 21.80 -8.71
CA THR A 66 1.07 22.39 -9.70
C THR A 66 0.66 22.16 -11.14
N GLN A 67 0.11 20.98 -11.47
CA GLN A 67 -0.20 20.57 -12.85
C GLN A 67 -1.70 20.36 -13.10
N LYS A 68 -2.55 20.50 -12.07
CA LYS A 68 -4.02 20.28 -12.12
C LYS A 68 -4.46 18.88 -12.59
N ARG A 69 -3.52 17.93 -12.72
CA ARG A 69 -3.74 16.53 -13.16
C ARG A 69 -3.89 15.56 -11.98
N ASN A 70 -4.58 14.45 -12.21
CA ASN A 70 -4.86 13.41 -11.21
C ASN A 70 -4.00 12.14 -11.35
N ILE A 71 -2.99 12.13 -12.24
CA ILE A 71 -2.25 10.92 -12.61
C ILE A 71 -1.69 10.18 -11.38
N PHE A 72 -1.12 10.92 -10.43
CA PHE A 72 -0.55 10.33 -9.21
C PHE A 72 -1.60 9.76 -8.25
N PHE A 73 -2.81 10.31 -8.22
CA PHE A 73 -3.91 9.70 -7.47
C PHE A 73 -4.29 8.35 -8.06
N TYR A 74 -4.45 8.25 -9.39
CA TYR A 74 -4.71 6.96 -10.06
C TYR A 74 -3.59 5.95 -9.83
N PHE A 75 -2.33 6.39 -9.89
CA PHE A 75 -1.19 5.55 -9.56
C PHE A 75 -1.24 5.06 -8.11
N THR A 76 -1.63 5.92 -7.17
CA THR A 76 -1.76 5.58 -5.74
C THR A 76 -2.85 4.52 -5.52
N TYR A 77 -3.99 4.62 -6.20
CA TYR A 77 -5.02 3.59 -6.19
C TYR A 77 -4.51 2.25 -6.73
N GLY A 78 -3.83 2.25 -7.87
CA GLY A 78 -3.22 1.04 -8.44
C GLY A 78 -2.20 0.40 -7.49
N PHE A 79 -1.34 1.23 -6.89
CA PHE A 79 -0.37 0.79 -5.89
C PHE A 79 -1.03 0.12 -4.67
N ILE A 80 -2.07 0.74 -4.09
CA ILE A 80 -2.82 0.19 -2.96
C ILE A 80 -3.40 -1.19 -3.29
N VAL A 81 -4.05 -1.31 -4.46
CA VAL A 81 -4.68 -2.58 -4.88
C VAL A 81 -3.63 -3.68 -4.94
N VAL A 82 -2.51 -3.44 -5.64
CA VAL A 82 -1.45 -4.44 -5.78
C VAL A 82 -0.81 -4.78 -4.43
N ALA A 83 -0.46 -3.76 -3.63
CA ALA A 83 0.22 -3.96 -2.36
C ALA A 83 -0.65 -4.74 -1.35
N PHE A 84 -1.93 -4.41 -1.22
CA PHE A 84 -2.80 -5.12 -0.28
C PHE A 84 -3.30 -6.47 -0.81
N SER A 85 -3.31 -6.70 -2.13
CA SER A 85 -3.47 -8.06 -2.67
C SER A 85 -2.30 -8.96 -2.26
N ILE A 86 -1.07 -8.47 -2.35
CA ILE A 86 0.13 -9.20 -1.89
C ILE A 86 0.08 -9.41 -0.37
N PHE A 87 -0.32 -8.40 0.39
CA PHE A 87 -0.53 -8.52 1.85
C PHE A 87 -1.54 -9.62 2.19
N GLY A 88 -2.68 -9.67 1.49
CA GLY A 88 -3.69 -10.71 1.68
C GLY A 88 -3.16 -12.12 1.37
N TYR A 89 -2.39 -12.26 0.28
CA TYR A 89 -1.71 -13.51 -0.05
C TYR A 89 -0.79 -13.98 1.08
N TYR A 90 0.09 -13.12 1.57
CA TYR A 90 1.03 -13.50 2.64
C TYR A 90 0.35 -13.74 3.99
N THR A 91 -0.75 -13.04 4.27
CA THR A 91 -1.57 -13.31 5.46
C THR A 91 -2.08 -14.76 5.42
N GLN A 92 -2.59 -15.20 4.26
CA GLN A 92 -3.02 -16.59 4.10
C GLN A 92 -1.84 -17.57 4.16
N ALA A 93 -0.72 -17.24 3.52
CA ALA A 93 0.46 -18.10 3.50
C ALA A 93 0.98 -18.39 4.92
N ILE A 94 0.99 -17.39 5.80
CA ILE A 94 1.38 -17.56 7.20
C ILE A 94 0.39 -18.46 7.95
N VAL A 95 -0.92 -18.27 7.75
CA VAL A 95 -1.94 -19.12 8.39
C VAL A 95 -1.77 -20.58 7.98
N ASN A 96 -1.53 -20.83 6.68
CA ASN A 96 -1.37 -22.18 6.14
C ASN A 96 -0.02 -22.82 6.53
N ASN A 97 1.08 -22.07 6.51
CA ASN A 97 2.42 -22.62 6.77
C ASN A 97 2.65 -22.96 8.26
N PHE A 98 1.92 -22.31 9.17
CA PHE A 98 2.07 -22.48 10.61
C PHE A 98 0.85 -23.12 11.28
N ASP A 99 -0.09 -23.68 10.49
CA ASP A 99 -1.34 -24.31 10.95
C ASP A 99 -2.10 -23.47 12.00
N LEU A 100 -2.17 -22.16 11.77
CA LEU A 100 -2.84 -21.24 12.71
C LEU A 100 -4.36 -21.40 12.62
N PRO A 101 -5.07 -21.29 13.76
CA PRO A 101 -6.53 -21.41 13.76
C PRO A 101 -7.17 -20.28 12.94
N SER A 102 -7.82 -20.65 11.85
CA SER A 102 -8.64 -19.77 11.01
C SER A 102 -10.11 -19.88 11.38
N ARG A 103 -10.86 -18.78 11.26
CA ARG A 103 -12.33 -18.78 11.36
C ARG A 103 -13.01 -19.37 10.13
N PHE A 104 -12.26 -19.50 9.04
CA PHE A 104 -12.71 -20.07 7.79
C PHE A 104 -12.09 -21.46 7.64
N GLU A 105 -12.88 -22.44 7.24
CA GLU A 105 -12.43 -23.81 6.98
C GLU A 105 -11.59 -23.92 5.70
N ASP A 106 -11.55 -22.88 4.86
CA ASP A 106 -10.85 -22.87 3.60
C ASP A 106 -9.47 -22.18 3.65
N ASN A 107 -8.63 -22.56 2.70
CA ASN A 107 -7.23 -22.13 2.63
C ASN A 107 -7.03 -20.80 1.90
N TYR A 108 -8.09 -19.99 1.73
CA TYR A 108 -8.01 -18.74 0.95
C TYR A 108 -8.87 -17.58 1.46
N THR A 109 -10.03 -17.82 2.07
CA THR A 109 -10.99 -16.72 2.35
C THR A 109 -10.43 -15.74 3.37
N HIS A 110 -9.63 -16.20 4.34
CA HIS A 110 -9.02 -15.33 5.33
C HIS A 110 -8.11 -14.26 4.70
N GLY A 111 -7.20 -14.66 3.80
CA GLY A 111 -6.30 -13.74 3.09
C GLY A 111 -7.04 -12.80 2.14
N VAL A 112 -8.00 -13.33 1.38
CA VAL A 112 -8.80 -12.52 0.44
C VAL A 112 -9.59 -11.45 1.19
N PHE A 113 -10.29 -11.82 2.27
CA PHE A 113 -11.09 -10.88 3.05
C PHE A 113 -10.22 -9.81 3.72
N THR A 114 -9.08 -10.21 4.28
CA THR A 114 -8.11 -9.28 4.88
C THR A 114 -7.55 -8.30 3.84
N GLY A 115 -7.18 -8.79 2.65
CA GLY A 115 -6.75 -7.94 1.54
C GLY A 115 -7.82 -6.94 1.11
N ILE A 116 -9.05 -7.41 0.87
CA ILE A 116 -10.18 -6.56 0.46
C ILE A 116 -10.46 -5.47 1.48
N ILE A 117 -10.50 -5.78 2.78
CA ILE A 117 -10.71 -4.78 3.83
C ILE A 117 -9.65 -3.68 3.74
N ASN A 118 -8.37 -4.05 3.64
CA ASN A 118 -7.30 -3.06 3.58
C ASN A 118 -7.35 -2.21 2.29
N ILE A 119 -7.72 -2.81 1.15
CA ILE A 119 -7.95 -2.10 -0.12
C ILE A 119 -9.09 -1.09 0.04
N ILE A 120 -10.22 -1.50 0.61
CA ILE A 120 -11.38 -0.62 0.83
C ILE A 120 -11.01 0.52 1.78
N THR A 121 -10.41 0.21 2.93
CA THR A 121 -9.98 1.21 3.93
C THR A 121 -9.05 2.24 3.31
N SER A 122 -8.02 1.78 2.61
CA SER A 122 -7.03 2.67 1.96
C SER A 122 -7.63 3.46 0.79
N GLY A 123 -8.54 2.85 0.04
CA GLY A 123 -9.29 3.50 -1.03
C GLY A 123 -10.19 4.63 -0.51
N ILE A 124 -10.91 4.38 0.58
CA ILE A 124 -11.73 5.38 1.27
C ILE A 124 -10.85 6.54 1.78
N LEU A 125 -9.75 6.24 2.47
CA LEU A 125 -8.81 7.26 2.96
C LEU A 125 -8.25 8.12 1.82
N THR A 126 -7.82 7.48 0.72
CA THR A 126 -7.32 8.17 -0.47
C THR A 126 -8.41 9.04 -1.11
N GLY A 127 -9.65 8.55 -1.16
CA GLY A 127 -10.80 9.28 -1.68
C GLY A 127 -11.14 10.51 -0.83
N PHE A 128 -11.12 10.39 0.50
CA PHE A 128 -11.30 11.51 1.42
C PHE A 128 -10.24 12.60 1.20
N LEU A 129 -8.97 12.20 1.05
CA LEU A 129 -7.88 13.13 0.78
C LEU A 129 -8.04 13.81 -0.57
N GLN A 130 -8.39 13.06 -1.62
CA GLN A 130 -8.65 13.62 -2.95
C GLN A 130 -9.81 14.62 -2.92
N ALA A 131 -10.89 14.32 -2.20
CA ALA A 131 -12.04 15.21 -2.02
C ALA A 131 -11.64 16.48 -1.25
N GLY A 132 -10.86 16.35 -0.17
CA GLY A 132 -10.34 17.48 0.59
C GLY A 132 -9.47 18.42 -0.26
N VAL A 133 -8.58 17.84 -1.08
CA VAL A 133 -7.72 18.59 -2.01
C VAL A 133 -8.55 19.29 -3.09
N TRP A 134 -9.57 18.63 -3.63
CA TRP A 134 -10.48 19.23 -4.60
C TRP A 134 -11.27 20.40 -4.00
N TRP A 135 -11.81 20.23 -2.79
CA TRP A 135 -12.52 21.30 -2.09
C TRP A 135 -11.61 22.50 -1.81
N PHE A 136 -10.39 22.24 -1.32
CA PHE A 136 -9.40 23.28 -1.04
C PHE A 136 -9.01 24.04 -2.31
N THR A 137 -8.70 23.32 -3.40
CA THR A 137 -8.36 23.95 -4.68
C THR A 137 -9.53 24.76 -5.27
N ARG A 138 -10.78 24.32 -5.13
CA ARG A 138 -11.94 25.06 -5.66
C ARG A 138 -12.23 26.34 -4.87
N ARG A 139 -12.02 26.32 -3.55
CA ARG A 139 -12.36 27.44 -2.65
C ARG A 139 -11.26 28.49 -2.56
N TRP A 140 -9.98 28.09 -2.55
CA TRP A 140 -8.85 29.00 -2.31
C TRP A 140 -8.18 29.55 -3.59
N HIS A 141 -8.26 28.86 -4.74
CA HIS A 141 -7.73 29.36 -6.03
C HIS A 141 -8.74 30.17 -6.87
N ARG A 142 -9.89 30.56 -6.29
CA ARG A 142 -10.85 31.47 -6.93
C ARG A 142 -10.56 32.95 -6.67
N ARG A 143 -9.49 33.26 -5.94
CA ARG A 143 -8.89 34.60 -5.85
C ARG A 143 -7.56 34.56 -6.57
#